data_AF-A0A0R2JDT4-F1
#
_entry.id   AF-A0A0R2JDT4-F1
#
_cell.length_a   1.000
_cell.length_b   1.000
_cell.length_c   1.000
_cell.angle_alpha   90.00
_cell.angle_beta   90.00
_cell.angle_gamma   90.00
#
_symmetry.space_group_name_H-M   'P 1'
#
loop_
_entity.id
_entity.type
_entity.pdbx_description
1 polymer ?
#
loop_
_entity_poly.entity_id
_entity_poly.type
_entity_poly.pdbx_seq_one_letter_code
_entity_poly.pdbx_strand_id
1 'polypeptide(L)'
;MKTSVDTIQADSFIALINQLSADSLIVGEKTFHTDPGFQVRDPQSNEEIQLPYWDVLKQADGSYWSPLDGDRKMLYNVTTFEVRPNDQTAWQAVPVWYEADAVEQ
;
A
#
# COMPACT_ATOMS: atom_id res chain seq x y z
N MET A 1 -15.03 18.00 1.28
CA MET A 1 -14.59 17.65 -0.08
C MET A 1 -14.12 16.21 -0.02
N LYS A 2 -14.69 15.29 -0.82
CA LYS A 2 -14.16 13.92 -0.93
C LYS A 2 -12.91 14.01 -1.81
N THR A 3 -11.74 14.02 -1.20
CA THR A 3 -10.50 13.75 -1.94
C THR A 3 -10.54 12.26 -2.28
N SER A 4 -10.73 11.97 -3.57
CA SER A 4 -10.67 10.61 -4.06
C SER A 4 -9.22 10.13 -3.93
N VAL A 5 -9.01 8.98 -3.29
CA VAL A 5 -7.74 8.26 -3.38
C VAL A 5 -7.48 7.94 -4.85
N ASP A 6 -6.27 8.17 -5.35
CA ASP A 6 -5.93 7.82 -6.72
C ASP A 6 -5.95 6.30 -6.88
N THR A 7 -6.60 5.82 -7.95
CA THR A 7 -6.78 4.37 -8.20
C THR A 7 -6.50 4.00 -9.65
N ILE A 8 -5.95 2.82 -9.85
CA ILE A 8 -5.79 2.17 -11.16
C ILE A 8 -6.61 0.88 -11.13
N GLN A 9 -7.43 0.64 -12.16
CA GLN A 9 -8.22 -0.58 -12.30
C GLN A 9 -7.93 -1.27 -13.63
N ALA A 10 -7.79 -2.60 -13.61
CA ALA A 10 -7.62 -3.39 -14.82
C ALA A 10 -8.15 -4.82 -14.67
N ASP A 11 -8.31 -5.51 -15.80
CA ASP A 11 -8.85 -6.89 -15.85
C ASP A 11 -7.87 -7.95 -15.32
N SER A 12 -6.60 -7.59 -15.14
CA SER A 12 -5.58 -8.49 -14.60
C SER A 12 -4.50 -7.73 -13.84
N PHE A 13 -3.83 -8.42 -12.92
CA PHE A 13 -2.70 -7.87 -12.19
C PHE A 13 -1.55 -7.43 -13.10
N ILE A 14 -1.25 -8.18 -14.17
CA ILE A 14 -0.22 -7.79 -15.16
C ILE A 14 -0.57 -6.44 -15.81
N ALA A 15 -1.85 -6.24 -16.15
CA ALA A 15 -2.30 -4.97 -16.71
C ALA A 15 -2.19 -3.83 -15.70
N LEU A 16 -2.46 -4.07 -14.41
CA LEU A 16 -2.22 -3.08 -13.35
C LEU A 16 -0.75 -2.68 -13.26
N ILE A 17 0.15 -3.66 -13.19
CA ILE A 17 1.59 -3.39 -13.11
C ILE A 17 2.10 -2.63 -14.33
N ASN A 18 1.64 -2.99 -15.53
CA ASN A 18 2.00 -2.28 -16.75
C ASN A 18 1.50 -0.84 -16.75
N GLN A 19 0.27 -0.59 -16.30
CA GLN A 19 -0.29 0.76 -16.20
C GLN A 19 0.46 1.59 -15.14
N LEU A 20 0.68 1.03 -13.96
CA LEU A 20 1.44 1.69 -12.90
C LEU A 20 2.85 2.06 -13.39
N SER A 21 3.54 1.12 -14.04
CA SER A 21 4.91 1.32 -14.54
C SER A 21 5.00 2.31 -15.71
N ALA A 22 3.89 2.69 -16.33
CA ALA A 22 3.87 3.65 -17.43
C ALA A 22 4.18 5.08 -16.95
N ASP A 23 3.73 5.42 -15.73
CA ASP A 23 3.93 6.75 -15.14
C ASP A 23 5.28 6.87 -14.42
N SER A 24 5.72 5.80 -13.74
CA SER A 24 7.00 5.75 -13.05
C SER A 24 7.47 4.31 -12.83
N LEU A 25 8.78 4.09 -12.88
CA LEU A 25 9.37 2.76 -12.71
C LEU A 25 9.09 2.23 -11.30
N ILE A 26 8.65 0.97 -11.20
CA ILE A 26 8.58 0.28 -9.91
C ILE A 26 10.00 -0.09 -9.48
N VAL A 27 10.42 0.39 -8.32
CA VAL A 27 11.78 0.24 -7.77
C VAL A 27 11.83 -0.62 -6.52
N GLY A 28 10.67 -1.04 -6.01
CA GLY A 28 10.60 -1.94 -4.87
C GLY A 28 9.21 -2.55 -4.71
N GLU A 29 9.19 -3.70 -4.06
CA GLU A 29 7.98 -4.40 -3.63
C GLU A 29 8.23 -4.92 -2.22
N LYS A 30 7.23 -4.79 -1.35
CA LYS A 30 7.20 -5.50 -0.07
C LYS A 30 5.87 -6.22 0.08
N THR A 31 5.96 -7.51 0.39
CA THR A 31 4.82 -8.36 0.73
C THR A 31 4.92 -8.74 2.20
N PHE A 32 3.85 -8.53 2.95
CA PHE A 32 3.79 -8.86 4.35
C PHE A 32 2.65 -9.81 4.68
N HIS A 33 3.00 -10.88 5.38
CA HIS A 33 2.10 -11.91 5.86
C HIS A 33 2.29 -12.04 7.37
N THR A 34 1.40 -11.43 8.15
CA THR A 34 1.42 -11.52 9.63
C THR A 34 0.04 -11.96 10.12
N ASP A 35 0.00 -12.70 11.23
CA ASP A 35 -1.24 -13.07 11.92
C ASP A 35 -1.39 -12.15 13.15
N PRO A 36 -2.49 -11.39 13.30
CA PRO A 36 -3.73 -11.31 12.52
C PRO A 36 -3.71 -10.32 11.34
N GLY A 37 -2.55 -9.75 11.01
CA GLY A 37 -2.37 -8.82 9.90
C GLY A 37 -2.09 -7.39 10.33
N PHE A 38 -2.32 -6.46 9.40
CA PHE A 38 -2.11 -5.03 9.56
C PHE A 38 -3.43 -4.29 9.60
N GLN A 39 -3.49 -3.23 10.41
CA GLN A 39 -4.52 -2.23 10.24
C GLN A 39 -3.95 -1.13 9.35
N VAL A 40 -4.67 -0.80 8.29
CA VAL A 40 -4.31 0.24 7.34
C VAL A 40 -5.45 1.24 7.30
N ARG A 41 -5.14 2.54 7.29
CA ARG A 41 -6.14 3.59 7.20
C ARG A 41 -5.74 4.69 6.24
N ASP A 42 -6.73 5.25 5.57
CA ASP A 42 -6.59 6.55 4.93
C ASP A 42 -6.89 7.62 5.99
N PRO A 43 -5.93 8.49 6.37
CA PRO A 43 -6.17 9.53 7.37
C PRO A 43 -7.21 10.57 6.94
N GLN A 44 -7.55 10.65 5.64
CA GLN A 44 -8.56 11.60 5.16
C GLN A 44 -9.99 11.10 5.36
N SER A 45 -10.24 9.81 5.10
CA SER A 45 -11.54 9.18 5.34
C SER A 45 -11.68 8.66 6.77
N ASN A 46 -10.55 8.40 7.43
CA ASN A 46 -10.42 7.71 8.71
C ASN A 46 -11.08 6.31 8.71
N GLU A 47 -11.17 5.69 7.53
CA GLU A 47 -11.61 4.31 7.35
C GLU A 47 -10.45 3.35 7.63
N GLU A 48 -10.67 2.39 8.51
CA GLU A 48 -9.67 1.38 8.90
C GLU A 48 -9.99 0.04 8.23
N ILE A 49 -8.98 -0.57 7.63
CA ILE A 49 -9.05 -1.84 6.92
C ILE A 49 -8.10 -2.82 7.61
N GLN A 50 -8.57 -4.03 7.92
CA GLN A 50 -7.72 -5.12 8.40
C GLN A 50 -7.25 -5.95 7.21
N LEU A 51 -5.94 -6.02 7.02
CA LEU A 51 -5.30 -6.76 5.93
C LEU A 51 -4.45 -7.90 6.51
N PRO A 52 -4.88 -9.18 6.39
CA PRO A 52 -4.05 -10.32 6.79
C PRO A 52 -2.80 -10.47 5.90
N TYR A 53 -2.89 -9.97 4.67
CA TYR A 53 -1.84 -9.98 3.67
C TYR A 53 -1.80 -8.62 2.99
N TRP A 54 -0.60 -8.04 2.85
CA TRP A 54 -0.48 -6.71 2.24
C TRP A 54 0.74 -6.62 1.33
N ASP A 55 0.48 -6.30 0.06
CA ASP A 55 1.49 -6.05 -0.96
C ASP A 55 1.59 -4.54 -1.20
N VAL A 56 2.79 -3.96 -1.11
CA VAL A 56 3.03 -2.54 -1.38
C VAL A 56 4.14 -2.39 -2.41
N LEU A 57 3.85 -1.65 -3.47
CA LEU A 57 4.75 -1.33 -4.58
C LEU A 57 5.26 0.10 -4.40
N LYS A 58 6.58 0.30 -4.50
CA LYS A 58 7.24 1.61 -4.47
C LYS A 58 7.64 2.03 -5.87
N GLN A 59 7.24 3.22 -6.30
CA GLN A 59 7.70 3.83 -7.55
C GLN A 59 8.92 4.74 -7.33
N ALA A 60 9.68 4.96 -8.41
CA ALA A 60 10.89 5.80 -8.41
C ALA A 60 10.61 7.27 -8.06
N ASP A 61 9.36 7.71 -8.21
CA ASP A 61 8.90 9.05 -7.85
C ASP A 61 8.56 9.21 -6.35
N GLY A 62 8.69 8.14 -5.57
CA GLY A 62 8.40 8.12 -4.14
C GLY A 62 6.93 7.85 -3.79
N SER A 63 6.09 7.49 -4.76
CA SER A 63 4.73 7.04 -4.49
C SER A 63 4.66 5.55 -4.15
N TYR A 64 3.64 5.18 -3.37
CA TYR A 64 3.40 3.83 -2.86
C TYR A 64 2.00 3.38 -3.28
N TRP A 65 1.90 2.16 -3.80
CA TRP A 65 0.68 1.62 -4.38
C TRP A 65 0.39 0.22 -3.89
N SER A 66 -0.89 -0.10 -3.65
CA SER A 66 -1.26 -1.39 -3.10
C SER A 66 -2.67 -1.83 -3.49
N PRO A 67 -2.91 -3.14 -3.70
CA PRO A 67 -4.25 -3.70 -3.68
C PRO A 67 -4.75 -3.83 -2.23
N LEU A 68 -5.78 -3.05 -1.87
CA LEU A 68 -6.36 -3.05 -0.52
C LEU A 68 -7.43 -4.13 -0.30
N ASP A 69 -8.01 -4.69 -1.36
CA ASP A 69 -9.20 -5.56 -1.30
C ASP A 69 -8.89 -7.04 -1.58
N GLY A 70 -7.62 -7.38 -1.84
CA GLY A 70 -7.19 -8.74 -2.17
C GLY A 70 -7.62 -9.25 -3.55
N ASP A 71 -8.54 -8.58 -4.27
CA ASP A 71 -8.97 -8.99 -5.61
C ASP A 71 -7.89 -8.69 -6.67
N ARG A 72 -6.86 -7.90 -6.32
CA ARG A 72 -5.71 -7.54 -7.18
C ARG A 72 -6.12 -7.06 -8.58
N LYS A 73 -7.31 -6.45 -8.67
CA LYS A 73 -7.85 -5.78 -9.85
C LYS A 73 -7.83 -4.26 -9.73
N MET A 74 -7.52 -3.75 -8.54
CA MET A 74 -7.38 -2.33 -8.27
C MET A 74 -6.10 -2.08 -7.47
N LEU A 75 -5.37 -1.03 -7.83
CA LEU A 75 -4.29 -0.46 -7.03
C LEU A 75 -4.73 0.91 -6.53
N TYR A 76 -4.45 1.18 -5.26
CA TYR A 76 -4.73 2.44 -4.60
C TYR A 76 -3.40 3.13 -4.28
N ASN A 77 -3.33 4.44 -4.47
CA ASN A 77 -2.21 5.23 -4.00
C ASN A 77 -2.29 5.34 -2.47
N VAL A 78 -1.43 4.58 -1.80
CA VAL A 78 -1.36 4.49 -0.34
C VAL A 78 -0.26 5.38 0.24
N THR A 79 0.30 6.30 -0.55
CA THR A 79 1.42 7.17 -0.12
C THR A 79 1.11 7.95 1.16
N THR A 80 -0.14 8.40 1.33
CA THR A 80 -0.58 9.16 2.50
C THR A 80 -1.20 8.30 3.59
N PHE A 81 -1.29 6.98 3.39
CA PHE A 81 -1.97 6.11 4.33
C PHE A 81 -1.11 5.93 5.58
N GLU A 82 -1.73 5.39 6.61
CA GLU A 82 -1.04 4.94 7.81
C GLU A 82 -1.27 3.46 8.04
N VAL A 83 -0.27 2.80 8.60
CA VAL A 83 -0.30 1.40 8.99
C VAL A 83 0.00 1.26 10.47
N ARG A 84 -0.71 0.35 11.12
CA ARG A 84 -0.44 -0.10 12.48
C ARG A 84 -0.19 -1.60 12.44
N PRO A 85 1.07 -2.05 12.56
CA PRO A 85 1.40 -3.44 12.82
C PRO A 85 0.75 -3.93 14.12
N ASN A 86 0.34 -5.20 14.18
CA ASN A 86 -0.44 -5.74 15.31
C ASN A 86 0.26 -5.63 16.69
N ASP A 87 1.59 -5.58 16.70
CA ASP A 87 2.42 -5.45 17.91
C ASP A 87 2.69 -3.99 18.31
N GLN A 88 2.22 -3.02 17.52
CA GLN A 88 2.47 -1.60 17.75
C GLN A 88 1.20 -0.84 18.09
N THR A 89 1.32 0.08 19.05
CA THR A 89 0.21 0.94 19.47
C THR A 89 0.07 2.19 18.60
N ALA A 90 1.14 2.58 17.89
CA ALA A 90 1.18 3.79 17.09
C ALA A 90 0.91 3.53 15.61
N TRP A 91 0.17 4.44 14.99
CA TRP A 91 0.05 4.52 13.53
C TRP A 91 1.32 5.11 12.96
N GLN A 92 1.80 4.54 11.85
CA GLN A 92 2.96 5.02 11.12
C GLN A 92 2.58 5.31 9.68
N ALA A 93 3.13 6.38 9.09
CA ALA A 93 2.94 6.64 7.68
C ALA A 93 3.52 5.50 6.83
N VAL A 94 2.84 5.11 5.74
CA VAL A 94 3.30 4.03 4.86
C VAL A 94 4.75 4.20 4.39
N PRO A 95 5.23 5.39 3.97
CA PRO A 95 6.62 5.56 3.58
C PRO A 95 7.59 5.26 4.73
N VAL A 96 7.26 5.67 5.97
CA VAL A 96 8.11 5.44 7.15
C VAL A 96 8.19 3.95 7.45
N TRP A 97 7.04 3.29 7.50
CA TRP A 97 6.96 1.85 7.74
C TRP A 97 7.62 1.03 6.62
N TYR A 98 7.41 1.42 5.35
CA TYR A 98 7.99 0.72 4.22
C TYR A 98 9.52 0.75 4.26
N GLU A 99 10.13 1.84 4.72
CA GLU A 99 11.59 1.91 4.87
C GLU A 99 12.10 1.27 6.19
N ALA A 100 11.22 0.98 7.16
CA ALA A 100 11.59 0.53 8.50
C ALA A 100 12.30 -0.84 8.54
N ASP A 101 12.07 -1.72 7.57
CA ASP A 101 12.75 -3.03 7.44
C ASP A 101 13.82 -3.07 6.33
N ALA A 102 14.42 -1.94 5.94
CA ALA A 102 15.65 -1.96 5.13
C ALA A 102 16.91 -2.21 5.98
N VAL A 103 16.79 -2.37 7.30
CA VAL A 103 17.93 -2.42 8.24
C VAL A 103 18.10 -3.77 8.97
N GLU A 104 17.15 -4.71 8.89
CA GLU A 104 17.35 -6.04 9.50
C GLU A 104 17.08 -7.19 8.50
N GLN A 105 18.19 -7.63 7.89
CA GLN A 105 18.56 -8.98 7.40
C GLN A 105 17.54 -9.82 6.61
#